data_AF-A0A544TFI5-F1
#
_entry.id   AF-A0A544TFI5-F1
#
_cell.length_a   1.000
_cell.length_b   1.000
_cell.length_c   1.000
_cell.angle_alpha   90.00
_cell.angle_beta   90.00
_cell.angle_gamma   90.00
#
_symmetry.space_group_name_H-M   'P 1'
#
loop_
_entity.id
_entity.type
_entity.pdbx_description
1 polymer ?
#
loop_
_entity_poly.entity_id
_entity_poly.type
_entity_poly.pdbx_seq_one_letter_code
_entity_poly.pdbx_strand_id
1 'polypeptide(L)' 'MIQLYIQWCFNNNLNAVALYNQAYPQQETNIPLLNAVEEMENNHLEVDTETLLNVLQLFGNEDLALVVSQEAEKLAK' A
#
# COMPACT_ATOMS: atom_id res chain seq x y z
N MET A 1 8.06 -5.48 -0.36
CA MET A 1 7.32 -4.30 -0.86
C MET A 1 5.82 -4.50 -0.73
N ILE A 2 5.20 -5.45 -1.45
CA ILE A 2 3.73 -5.67 -1.42
C ILE A 2 3.22 -5.92 0.01
N GLN A 3 3.86 -6.79 0.79
CA GLN A 3 3.46 -7.03 2.18
C GLN A 3 3.57 -5.78 3.08
N LEU A 4 4.60 -4.95 2.90
CA LEU A 4 4.74 -3.70 3.66
C LEU A 4 3.64 -2.70 3.29
N TYR A 5 3.30 -2.62 2.01
CA TYR A 5 2.19 -1.81 1.52
C TYR A 5 0.85 -2.27 2.10
N ILE A 6 0.54 -3.57 2.03
CA ILE A 6 -0.70 -4.12 2.59
C ILE A 6 -0.76 -3.89 4.10
N GLN A 7 0.37 -4.12 4.81
CA GLN A 7 0.47 -3.91 6.24
C GLN A 7 0.18 -2.45 6.62
N TRP A 8 0.78 -1.49 5.91
CA TRP A 8 0.51 -0.07 6.12
C TRP A 8 -0.96 0.28 5.86
N CYS A 9 -1.56 -0.25 4.79
CA CYS A 9 -2.99 -0.08 4.55
C CYS A 9 -3.81 -0.63 5.72
N PHE A 10 -3.46 -1.80 6.24
CA PHE A 10 -4.13 -2.40 7.39
C PHE A 10 -3.97 -1.55 8.67
N ASN A 11 -2.76 -1.08 8.99
CA ASN A 11 -2.50 -0.20 10.13
C ASN A 11 -3.38 1.06 10.11
N ASN A 12 -3.74 1.53 8.91
CA ASN A 12 -4.51 2.76 8.70
C ASN A 12 -5.98 2.53 8.32
N ASN A 13 -6.48 1.29 8.41
CA ASN A 13 -7.85 0.91 8.03
C ASN A 13 -8.22 1.25 6.57
N LEU A 14 -7.26 1.14 5.66
CA LEU A 14 -7.41 1.39 4.23
C LEU A 14 -7.56 0.08 3.44
N ASN A 15 -8.30 0.14 2.34
CA ASN A 15 -8.40 -0.97 1.40
C ASN A 15 -7.21 -0.95 0.41
N ALA A 16 -6.26 -1.87 0.61
CA ALA A 16 -5.05 -1.97 -0.20
C ALA A 16 -5.33 -2.16 -1.71
N VAL A 17 -6.37 -2.91 -2.08
CA VAL A 17 -6.72 -3.16 -3.48
C VAL A 17 -7.30 -1.90 -4.11
N ALA A 18 -8.20 -1.20 -3.41
CA ALA A 18 -8.79 0.04 -3.91
C ALA A 18 -7.72 1.13 -4.10
N LEU A 19 -6.82 1.30 -3.13
CA LEU A 19 -5.74 2.28 -3.18
C LEU A 19 -4.72 1.94 -4.29
N TYR A 20 -4.45 0.64 -4.51
CA TYR A 20 -3.58 0.19 -5.60
C TYR A 20 -4.20 0.50 -6.98
N ASN A 21 -5.50 0.25 -7.12
CA ASN A 21 -6.24 0.57 -8.36
C ASN A 21 -6.32 2.07 -8.64
N GLN A 22 -6.25 2.93 -7.61
CA GLN A 22 -6.16 4.38 -7.82
C GLN A 22 -4.82 4.78 -8.46
N ALA A 23 -3.72 4.12 -8.07
CA ALA A 23 -2.40 4.36 -8.66
C ALA A 23 -2.30 3.78 -10.09
N TYR A 24 -2.91 2.62 -10.34
CA TYR A 24 -2.78 1.90 -11.61
C TYR A 24 -4.15 1.51 -12.21
N PRO A 25 -5.00 2.48 -12.60
CA PRO A 25 -6.39 2.22 -13.00
C PRO A 25 -6.54 1.42 -14.29
N GLN A 26 -5.49 1.38 -15.12
CA GLN A 26 -5.49 0.63 -16.40
C GLN A 26 -4.80 -0.73 -16.29
N GLN A 27 -4.21 -1.05 -15.14
CA GLN A 27 -3.51 -2.31 -14.98
C GLN A 27 -4.51 -3.44 -14.74
N GLU A 28 -4.23 -4.61 -15.31
CA GLU A 28 -5.00 -5.81 -15.01
C GLU A 28 -4.88 -6.16 -13.52
N THR A 29 -5.86 -6.91 -13.03
CA THR A 29 -5.95 -7.34 -11.63
C THR A 29 -4.61 -7.90 -11.14
N ASN A 30 -4.06 -7.28 -10.10
CA ASN A 30 -2.82 -7.73 -9.49
C ASN A 30 -3.09 -8.97 -8.62
N ILE A 31 -3.02 -10.16 -9.23
CA ILE A 31 -3.23 -11.44 -8.54
C ILE A 31 -2.26 -11.62 -7.34
N PRO A 32 -0.96 -11.31 -7.45
CA PRO A 32 -0.06 -11.34 -6.29
C PRO A 32 -0.52 -10.47 -5.12
N LEU A 33 -1.06 -9.27 -5.38
CA LEU A 33 -1.61 -8.39 -4.35
C LEU A 33 -2.83 -9.03 -3.68
N LEU A 34 -3.76 -9.57 -4.45
CA LEU A 34 -4.97 -10.22 -3.91
C LEU A 34 -4.62 -11.40 -3.00
N ASN A 35 -3.75 -12.30 -3.47
CA ASN A 35 -3.31 -13.44 -2.67
C ASN A 35 -2.63 -12.98 -1.38
N ALA A 36 -1.77 -11.96 -1.45
CA ALA A 36 -1.07 -11.44 -0.28
C ALA A 36 -2.02 -10.74 0.73
N VAL A 37 -3.16 -10.20 0.28
CA VAL A 37 -4.19 -9.65 1.16
C VAL A 37 -4.93 -10.78 1.88
N GLU A 38 -5.25 -11.88 1.19
CA GLU A 38 -5.90 -13.05 1.78
C GLU A 38 -4.99 -13.78 2.79
N GLU A 39 -3.69 -13.85 2.51
CA GLU A 39 -2.68 -14.46 3.38
C GLU A 39 -2.32 -13.60 4.61
N MET A 40 -2.82 -12.37 4.70
CA MET A 40 -2.47 -11.45 5.77
C MET A 40 -3.19 -11.84 7.08
N GLU A 41 -2.74 -12.91 7.72
CA GLU A 41 -3.51 -13.51 8.80
C GLU A 41 -3.38 -12.76 10.15
N ASN A 42 -2.21 -12.27 10.56
CA ASN A 42 -2.03 -11.73 11.93
C ASN A 42 -0.78 -10.85 12.12
N ASN A 43 -0.29 -10.18 11.07
CA ASN A 43 0.95 -9.43 11.23
C ASN A 43 0.67 -8.06 11.88
N HIS A 44 1.27 -7.83 13.05
CA HIS A 44 1.14 -6.58 13.83
C HIS A 44 2.31 -5.62 13.58
N LEU A 45 3.07 -5.83 12.51
CA LEU A 45 4.15 -4.91 12.18
C LEU A 45 3.57 -3.51 11.97
N GLU A 46 4.01 -2.57 12.78
CA GLU A 46 3.72 -1.15 12.57
C GLU A 46 4.64 -0.67 11.45
N VAL A 47 4.04 -0.23 10.34
CA VAL A 47 4.78 0.30 9.21
C VAL A 47 4.64 1.81 9.22
N ASP A 48 5.76 2.50 9.41
CA ASP A 48 5.83 3.94 9.26
C ASP A 48 5.68 4.36 7.78
N THR A 49 4.96 5.47 7.56
CA THR A 49 4.67 5.99 6.22
C THR A 49 5.94 6.36 5.45
N GLU A 50 6.92 7.01 6.09
CA GLU A 50 8.17 7.41 5.43
C GLU A 50 8.96 6.17 4.98
N THR A 51 8.98 5.14 5.83
CA THR A 51 9.59 3.84 5.49
C THR A 51 8.92 3.22 4.26
N LEU A 52 7.58 3.19 4.22
CA LEU A 52 6.86 2.67 3.07
C LEU A 52 7.16 3.48 1.79
N LEU A 53 7.09 4.81 1.85
CA LEU A 53 7.33 5.68 0.70
C LEU A 53 8.73 5.49 0.11
N ASN A 54 9.74 5.34 0.96
CA ASN A 54 11.11 5.07 0.54
C ASN A 54 11.23 3.71 -0.16
N VAL A 55 10.59 2.67 0.39
CA VAL A 55 10.58 1.34 -0.23
C VAL A 55 9.87 1.37 -1.58
N LEU A 56 8.71 2.01 -1.68
CA LEU A 56 7.97 2.11 -2.95
C LEU A 56 8.79 2.78 -4.05
N GLN A 57 9.45 3.90 -3.73
CA GLN A 57 10.34 4.60 -4.66
C GLN A 57 11.56 3.74 -5.07
N LEU A 58 12.17 3.02 -4.12
CA LEU A 58 13.31 2.14 -4.39
C LEU A 58 12.99 1.05 -5.41
N PHE A 59 11.74 0.56 -5.42
CA PHE A 59 11.27 -0.45 -6.36
C PHE A 59 10.55 0.15 -7.59
N GLY A 60 10.60 1.47 -7.80
CA GLY A 60 10.01 2.14 -8.96
C GLY A 60 8.48 2.21 -8.96
N ASN A 61 7.84 2.14 -7.79
CA ASN A 61 6.38 2.26 -7.65
C ASN A 61 6.00 3.73 -7.37
N GLU A 62 6.40 4.64 -8.26
CA GLU A 62 6.27 6.09 -8.07
C GLU A 62 4.80 6.54 -7.97
N ASP A 63 3.92 6.04 -8.83
CA ASP A 63 2.50 6.38 -8.80
C ASP A 63 1.83 5.89 -7.50
N LEU A 64 2.19 4.69 -7.04
CA LEU A 64 1.69 4.16 -5.77
C LEU A 64 2.23 4.96 -4.58
N ALA A 65 3.50 5.38 -4.63
CA ALA A 65 4.09 6.23 -3.59
C ALA A 65 3.38 7.59 -3.53
N LEU A 66 3.03 8.19 -4.67
CA LEU A 66 2.27 9.43 -4.73
C LEU A 66 0.88 9.27 -4.08
N VAL A 67 0.14 8.22 -4.44
CA VAL A 67 -1.20 7.95 -3.88
C VAL A 67 -1.13 7.68 -2.37
N VAL A 68 -0.16 6.89 -1.91
CA VAL A 68 0.07 6.63 -0.47
C VAL A 68 0.39 7.92 0.28
N SER A 69 1.23 8.80 -0.29
CA SER A 69 1.56 10.10 0.31
C SER A 69 0.32 10.97 0.50
N GLN A 70 -0.54 11.04 -0.53
CA GLN A 70 -1.79 11.82 -0.47
C GLN A 70 -2.76 11.27 0.58
N GLU A 71 -2.83 9.94 0.72
CA GLU A 71 -3.70 9.32 1.72
C GLU A 71 -3.16 9.54 3.14
N ALA A 72 -1.84 9.45 3.33
CA ALA A 72 -1.19 9.75 4.60
C ALA A 72 -1.46 11.19 5.07
N GLU A 73 -1.41 12.17 4.17
CA GLU A 73 -1.76 13.57 4.49
C GLU A 73 -3.22 13.75 4.94
N LYS A 74 -4.14 12.91 4.48
CA LYS A 74 -5.54 12.94 4.91
C LYS A 74 -5.71 12.34 6.31
N LEU A 75 -4.95 11.29 6.64
CA LEU A 75 -4.97 10.63 7.94
C LEU A 75 -4.37 11.50 9.06
N ALA A 76 -3.46 12.41 8.71
CA ALA A 76 -2.83 13.35 9.64
C ALA A 76 -3.71 14.57 10.01
N LYS A 77 -4.93 14.68 9.46
CA LYS A 77 -5.89 15.76 9.74
C LYS A 77 -7.03 15.30 10.64
#